data_AF-A0A850MRF6-F1
#
_entry.id   AF-A0A850MRF6-F1
#
_cell.length_a   1.000
_cell.length_b   1.000
_cell.length_c   1.000
_cell.angle_alpha   90.00
_cell.angle_beta   90.00
_cell.angle_gamma   90.00
#
_symmetry.space_group_name_H-M   'P 1'
#
loop_
_entity.id
_entity.type
_entity.pdbx_description
1 polymer ?
#
loop_
_entity_poly.entity_id
_entity_poly.type
_entity_poly.pdbx_seq_one_letter_code
_entity_poly.pdbx_strand_id
1 'polypeptide(L)' 'DKAEVNEEQCIGCGVCAHFCPENAISLKGGQRRVFVPPPRLKT' A
#
# COMPACT_ATOMS: atom_id res chain seq x y z
N ASP A 1 15.92 -11.30 -1.78
CA ASP A 1 14.97 -10.70 -2.75
C ASP A 1 14.71 -9.25 -2.37
N LYS A 2 14.72 -8.34 -3.35
CA LYS A 2 14.46 -6.90 -3.11
C LYS A 2 13.10 -6.56 -3.72
N ALA A 3 12.19 -6.01 -2.92
CA ALA A 3 10.94 -5.47 -3.43
C ALA A 3 11.19 -4.16 -4.17
N GLU A 4 10.57 -3.99 -5.33
CA GLU A 4 10.56 -2.77 -6.13
C GLU A 4 9.12 -2.30 -6.35
N VAL A 5 8.91 -0.99 -6.40
CA VAL A 5 7.60 -0.39 -6.66
C VAL A 5 7.56 0.00 -8.12
N ASN A 6 6.62 -0.55 -8.88
CA ASN A 6 6.29 -0.04 -10.21
C ASN A 6 5.38 1.18 -10.06
N GLU A 7 5.92 2.38 -10.32
CA GLU A 7 5.21 3.65 -10.17
C GLU A 7 4.03 3.79 -11.14
N GLU A 8 4.09 3.15 -12.32
CA GLU A 8 3.04 3.18 -13.33
C GLU A 8 1.78 2.42 -12.86
N GLN A 9 1.97 1.38 -12.04
CA GLN A 9 0.89 0.60 -11.44
C GLN A 9 0.59 0.99 -9.98
N CYS A 10 1.42 1.85 -9.38
CA CYS A 10 1.27 2.25 -7.98
C CYS A 10 0.07 3.18 -7.82
N ILE A 11 -1.01 2.66 -7.24
CA ILE A 11 -2.21 3.45 -6.92
C ILE A 11 -2.10 4.23 -5.59
N GLY A 12 -0.97 4.10 -4.87
CA GLY A 12 -0.75 4.80 -3.61
C GLY A 12 -1.61 4.32 -2.44
N CYS A 13 -1.97 3.03 -2.40
CA CYS A 13 -2.84 2.45 -1.35
C CYS A 13 -2.19 2.35 0.03
N GLY A 14 -0.86 2.34 0.10
CA GLY A 14 -0.12 2.23 1.36
C GLY A 14 -0.16 0.87 2.05
N VAL A 15 -0.79 -0.14 1.44
CA VAL A 15 -0.81 -1.52 1.98
C VAL A 15 0.61 -2.08 2.08
N CYS A 16 1.45 -1.87 1.06
CA CYS A 16 2.85 -2.30 1.09
C CYS A 16 3.64 -1.66 2.24
N ALA A 17 3.41 -0.38 2.54
CA ALA A 17 4.04 0.31 3.67
C ALA A 17 3.53 -0.21 5.02
N HIS A 18 2.23 -0.51 5.13
CA HIS A 18 1.63 -1.03 6.35
C HIS A 18 2.10 -2.44 6.71
N PHE A 19 2.24 -3.32 5.71
CA PHE A 19 2.65 -4.71 5.93
C PHE A 19 4.17 -4.90 5.90
N CYS A 20 4.96 -3.87 5.61
CA CYS A 20 6.41 -4.00 5.54
C CYS A 20 6.99 -4.25 6.94
N PRO A 21 7.55 -5.44 7.24
CA PRO A 21 8.07 -5.75 8.57
C PRO A 21 9.31 -4.90 8.90
N GLU A 22 10.07 -4.52 7.88
CA GLU A 22 11.29 -3.74 8.00
C GLU A 22 11.05 -2.23 7.91
N ASN A 23 9.80 -1.79 7.72
CA ASN A 23 9.43 -0.40 7.50
C ASN A 23 10.28 0.29 6.39
N ALA A 24 10.74 -0.49 5.40
CA ALA A 24 11.64 -0.04 4.36
C ALA A 24 11.00 0.90 3.33
N ILE A 25 9.67 0.91 3.27
CA ILE A 25 8.88 1.76 2.37
C ILE A 25 8.04 2.75 3.19
N SER A 26 8.08 4.02 2.78
CA SER A 26 7.34 5.11 3.42
C SER A 26 6.63 5.95 2.37
N LEU A 27 5.34 6.23 2.59
CA LEU A 27 4.52 6.97 1.64
C LEU A 27 4.72 8.48 1.83
N LYS A 28 5.44 9.13 0.91
CA LYS A 28 5.62 10.59 0.89
C LYS A 28 4.53 11.24 0.04
N GLY A 29 3.33 11.40 0.58
CA GLY A 29 2.24 12.11 -0.09
C GLY A 29 0.92 12.03 0.67
N GLY A 30 0.24 13.17 0.85
CA GLY A 30 -1.01 13.27 1.59
C GLY A 30 -2.07 12.27 1.10
N GLN A 31 -2.86 11.76 2.05
CA GLN A 31 -3.85 10.69 1.87
C GLN A 31 -4.73 10.93 0.64
N ARG A 32 -4.40 10.31 -0.49
CA ARG A 32 -5.39 10.11 -1.54
C ARG A 32 -6.34 9.02 -1.04
N ARG A 33 -7.65 9.28 -1.06
CA ARG A 33 -8.68 8.33 -0.66
C ARG A 33 -8.64 7.12 -1.59
N VAL A 34 -7.75 6.16 -1.32
CA VAL A 34 -7.78 4.89 -1.98
C VAL A 34 -9.00 4.16 -1.43
N PHE A 35 -10.00 3.97 -2.30
CA PHE A 35 -11.14 3.12 -2.02
C PHE A 35 -10.62 1.70 -1.88
N VAL A 36 -10.28 1.30 -0.65
CA VAL A 36 -10.15 -0.12 -0.32
C VAL A 36 -11.57 -0.68 -0.33
N PRO A 37 -11.94 -1.55 -1.28
CA PRO A 37 -13.22 -2.24 -1.17
C PRO A 37 -13.25 -2.95 0.19
N PRO A 38 -14.37 -2.90 0.91
CA PRO A 38 -14.44 -3.44 2.25
C PRO A 38 -13.92 -4.87 2.24
N PRO A 39 -13.03 -5.25 3.19
CA PRO A 39 -12.65 -6.64 3.32
C PRO A 39 -13.94 -7.43 3.46
N ARG A 40 -14.18 -8.38 2.55
CA ARG A 40 -15.36 -9.24 2.63
C ARG A 40 -15.35 -9.87 4.02
N LEU A 41 -16.23 -9.36 4.88
CA LEU A 41 -16.44 -9.84 6.23
C LEU A 41 -16.66 -11.34 6.09
N LYS A 42 -15.69 -12.14 6.55
CA LYS A 42 -15.86 -13.59 6.56
C LYS A 42 -16.98 -13.86 7.56
N THR A 43 -18.16 -14.20 7.03
CA THR A 43 -19.15 -14.99 7.76
C THR A 43 -18.50 -16.25 8.28
#